data_AF-A0A150X891-F1
#
_entry.id   AF-A0A150X891-F1
#
_cell.length_a   1.000
_cell.length_b   1.000
_cell.length_c   1.000
_cell.angle_alpha   90.00
_cell.angle_beta   90.00
_cell.angle_gamma   90.00
#
_symmetry.space_group_name_H-M   'P 1'
#
loop_
_entity.id
_entity.type
_entity.pdbx_description
1 polymer ?
#
loop_
_entity_poly.entity_id
_entity_poly.type
_entity_poly.pdbx_seq_one_letter_code
_entity_poly.pdbx_strand_id
1 'polypeptide(L)'
;MFPKYTRIIYGLTILIFGYWNSSISQGLINFLNNSAIHVGRTVDPTDFLAFSVMPFSFIYFKSQIARLRRRIIIPTGTVIGAVAVFSFVATTLPKQSAELGIGSNKTYTLELDKTEFFGKLQPGYLLSDTIELNLVDSLFYLYYYVPDIRADMFVLANITEQDDKTIIRLDNFLTGSVTGSLFSGVDEDDLRAVEKVNKSEHEEFFQKYFIGQLLKPTNESRGLYYNNKNIYDEIQRRYE
;
A
#
# COMPACT_ATOMS: atom_id res chain seq x y z
N MET A 1 -3.39 30.42 -9.42
CA MET A 1 -3.75 30.05 -10.81
C MET A 1 -4.02 31.31 -11.61
N PHE A 2 -3.52 31.40 -12.84
CA PHE A 2 -3.62 32.60 -13.67
C PHE A 2 -5.04 32.74 -14.25
N PRO A 3 -5.83 33.76 -13.85
CA PRO A 3 -7.23 33.94 -14.29
C PRO A 3 -7.38 34.11 -15.81
N LYS A 4 -6.33 34.61 -16.48
CA LYS A 4 -6.29 34.84 -17.92
C LYS A 4 -6.36 33.53 -18.73
N TYR A 5 -5.89 32.42 -18.16
CA TYR A 5 -5.80 31.13 -18.85
C TYR A 5 -6.87 30.13 -18.41
N THR A 6 -7.83 30.51 -17.56
CA THR A 6 -8.84 29.58 -17.02
C THR A 6 -9.59 28.83 -18.13
N ARG A 7 -10.00 29.49 -19.21
CA ARG A 7 -10.67 28.80 -20.34
C ARG A 7 -9.77 27.77 -21.03
N ILE A 8 -8.48 28.10 -21.17
CA ILE A 8 -7.49 27.21 -21.78
C ILE A 8 -7.22 26.02 -20.87
N ILE A 9 -7.11 26.24 -19.56
CA ILE A 9 -6.91 25.18 -18.57
C ILE A 9 -8.08 24.19 -18.61
N TYR A 10 -9.33 24.65 -18.51
CA TYR A 10 -10.50 23.76 -18.57
C TYR A 10 -10.60 23.03 -19.93
N GLY A 11 -10.29 23.71 -21.04
CA GLY A 11 -10.26 23.08 -22.36
C GLY A 11 -9.19 21.99 -22.46
N LEU A 12 -7.98 22.26 -21.99
CA LEU A 12 -6.90 21.27 -21.92
C LEU A 12 -7.23 20.14 -20.96
N THR A 13 -7.89 20.41 -19.83
CA THR A 13 -8.36 19.36 -18.91
C THR A 13 -9.35 18.44 -19.61
N ILE A 14 -10.36 18.98 -20.31
CA ILE A 14 -11.32 18.15 -21.07
C ILE A 14 -10.60 17.30 -22.12
N LEU A 15 -9.67 17.90 -22.87
CA LEU A 15 -8.96 17.21 -23.93
C LEU A 15 -8.01 16.14 -23.40
N ILE A 16 -7.17 16.48 -22.42
CA ILE A 16 -6.17 15.56 -21.84
C ILE A 16 -6.88 14.47 -21.05
N PHE A 17 -7.83 14.81 -20.18
CA PHE A 17 -8.60 13.82 -19.42
C PHE A 17 -9.45 12.95 -20.33
N GLY A 18 -10.10 13.54 -21.34
CA GLY A 18 -10.91 12.79 -22.30
C GLY A 18 -10.08 11.87 -23.18
N TYR A 19 -8.91 12.33 -23.65
CA TYR A 19 -7.97 11.51 -24.38
C TYR A 19 -7.42 10.38 -23.52
N TRP A 20 -6.91 10.71 -22.32
CA TRP A 20 -6.35 9.76 -21.37
C TRP A 20 -7.38 8.69 -21.00
N ASN A 21 -8.65 9.07 -20.79
CA ASN A 21 -9.72 8.15 -20.46
C ASN A 21 -10.37 7.43 -21.66
N SER A 22 -10.04 7.80 -22.89
CA SER A 22 -10.50 7.09 -24.08
C SER A 22 -9.72 5.79 -24.31
N SER A 23 -10.24 4.87 -25.12
CA SER A 23 -9.50 3.71 -25.64
C SER A 23 -8.38 4.11 -26.60
N ILE A 24 -8.42 5.33 -27.13
CA ILE A 24 -7.42 5.87 -28.05
C ILE A 24 -6.05 6.05 -27.35
N SER A 25 -6.03 6.27 -26.03
CA SER A 25 -4.77 6.38 -25.28
C SER A 25 -4.01 5.06 -25.15
N GLN A 26 -4.61 3.91 -25.50
CA GLN A 26 -3.98 2.60 -25.40
C GLN A 26 -2.68 2.50 -26.22
N GLY A 27 -2.60 3.15 -27.38
CA GLY A 27 -1.36 3.17 -28.17
C GLY A 27 -0.21 3.86 -27.46
N LEU A 28 -0.49 4.98 -26.76
CA LEU A 28 0.50 5.68 -25.94
C LEU A 28 0.88 4.85 -24.70
N ILE A 29 -0.10 4.21 -24.07
CA ILE A 29 0.12 3.34 -22.90
C ILE A 29 0.99 2.14 -23.26
N ASN A 30 0.72 1.47 -24.39
CA ASN A 30 1.53 0.34 -24.84
C ASN A 30 2.97 0.76 -25.14
N PHE A 31 3.18 1.97 -25.69
CA PHE A 31 4.51 2.53 -25.88
C PHE A 31 5.24 2.78 -24.55
N LEU A 32 4.53 3.30 -23.53
CA LEU A 32 5.09 3.53 -22.20
C LEU A 32 5.41 2.21 -21.48
N ASN A 33 4.52 1.22 -21.56
CA ASN A 33 4.72 -0.13 -21.01
C ASN A 33 5.96 -0.80 -21.62
N ASN A 34 6.16 -0.66 -22.94
CA ASN A 34 7.35 -1.17 -23.61
C ASN A 34 8.64 -0.43 -23.23
N SER A 35 8.52 0.77 -22.65
CA SER A 35 9.65 1.63 -22.23
C SER A 35 9.93 1.55 -20.72
N ALA A 36 9.52 0.45 -20.06
CA ALA A 36 9.65 0.17 -18.63
C ALA A 36 8.73 0.95 -17.68
N ILE A 37 7.81 1.79 -18.20
CA ILE A 37 6.78 2.45 -17.39
C ILE A 37 5.51 1.63 -17.47
N HIS A 38 5.32 0.72 -16.51
CA HIS A 38 4.14 -0.13 -16.42
C HIS A 38 2.91 0.65 -15.90
N VAL A 39 2.05 1.08 -16.81
CA VAL A 39 0.78 1.75 -16.54
C VAL A 39 -0.36 0.73 -16.66
N GLY A 40 -0.74 0.13 -15.54
CA GLY A 40 -1.93 -0.73 -15.42
C GLY A 40 -3.20 0.10 -15.36
N ARG A 41 -3.82 0.37 -16.52
CA ARG A 41 -5.00 1.23 -16.61
C ARG A 41 -6.19 0.49 -17.21
N THR A 42 -7.32 0.52 -16.49
CA THR A 42 -8.61 0.06 -16.98
C THR A 42 -9.39 1.22 -17.58
N VAL A 43 -10.08 0.98 -18.70
CA VAL A 43 -10.98 1.98 -19.29
C VAL A 43 -12.31 1.97 -18.53
N ASP A 44 -12.54 2.96 -17.66
CA ASP A 44 -13.81 3.14 -16.99
C ASP A 44 -14.60 4.32 -17.61
N PRO A 45 -15.73 4.06 -18.30
CA PRO A 45 -16.60 5.11 -18.83
C PRO A 45 -17.22 6.01 -17.74
N THR A 46 -17.27 5.54 -16.48
CA THR A 46 -17.81 6.28 -15.34
C THR A 46 -16.99 7.52 -15.03
N ASP A 47 -15.70 7.53 -15.38
CA ASP A 47 -14.82 8.68 -15.20
C ASP A 47 -15.30 9.92 -15.97
N PHE A 48 -16.05 9.75 -17.05
CA PHE A 48 -16.65 10.86 -17.78
C PHE A 48 -17.74 11.59 -16.98
N LEU A 49 -18.28 11.01 -15.90
CA LEU A 49 -19.16 11.72 -14.98
C LEU A 49 -18.45 12.90 -14.32
N ALA A 50 -17.12 12.88 -14.19
CA ALA A 50 -16.33 14.01 -13.70
C ALA A 50 -16.51 15.27 -14.58
N PHE A 51 -16.86 15.11 -15.86
CA PHE A 51 -17.17 16.23 -16.76
C PHE A 51 -18.42 16.99 -16.35
N SER A 52 -19.37 16.35 -15.66
CA SER A 52 -20.58 17.02 -15.17
C SER A 52 -20.27 18.07 -14.11
N VAL A 53 -19.18 17.90 -13.33
CA VAL A 53 -18.78 18.82 -12.25
C VAL A 53 -18.05 20.06 -12.79
N MET A 54 -17.41 19.96 -13.96
CA MET A 54 -16.65 21.07 -14.56
C MET A 54 -17.43 22.35 -14.84
N PRO A 55 -18.64 22.34 -15.43
CA PRO A 55 -19.40 23.58 -15.64
C PRO A 55 -19.71 24.29 -14.32
N PHE A 56 -20.07 23.54 -13.27
CA PHE A 56 -20.32 24.10 -11.94
C PHE A 56 -19.04 24.68 -11.31
N SER A 57 -17.93 23.95 -11.43
CA SER A 57 -16.60 24.40 -10.98
C SER A 57 -16.18 25.70 -11.68
N PHE A 58 -16.38 25.81 -12.99
CA PHE A 58 -16.05 27.02 -13.76
C PHE A 58 -16.88 28.23 -13.33
N ILE A 59 -18.20 28.05 -13.13
CA ILE A 59 -19.10 29.11 -12.66
C ILE A 59 -18.69 29.57 -11.25
N TYR A 60 -18.44 28.61 -10.34
CA TYR A 60 -18.00 28.89 -8.98
C TYR A 60 -16.68 29.68 -8.99
N PHE A 61 -15.68 29.23 -9.74
CA PHE A 61 -14.37 29.86 -9.81
C PHE A 61 -14.43 31.27 -10.40
N LYS A 62 -15.24 31.48 -11.45
CA LYS A 62 -15.47 32.81 -12.02
C LYS A 62 -16.12 33.76 -11.01
N SER A 63 -17.08 33.28 -10.22
CA SER A 63 -17.74 34.07 -9.18
C SER A 63 -16.80 34.43 -8.02
N GLN A 64 -15.85 33.54 -7.68
CA GLN A 64 -14.86 33.78 -6.64
C GLN A 64 -13.75 34.72 -7.09
N ILE A 65 -13.25 34.63 -8.33
CA ILE A 65 -12.25 35.59 -8.86
C ILE A 65 -12.81 37.03 -8.86
N ALA A 66 -14.09 37.20 -9.23
CA ALA A 66 -14.74 38.50 -9.17
C ALA A 66 -14.83 39.06 -7.72
N ARG A 67 -14.92 38.17 -6.73
CA ARG A 67 -15.01 38.50 -5.29
C ARG A 67 -13.64 38.72 -4.64
N LEU A 68 -12.60 37.99 -5.09
CA LEU A 68 -11.23 38.02 -4.56
C LEU A 68 -10.38 39.23 -5.00
N ARG A 69 -10.88 40.10 -5.89
CA ARG A 69 -10.19 41.33 -6.31
C ARG A 69 -9.88 42.30 -5.13
N ARG A 70 -10.39 42.03 -3.92
CA ARG A 70 -10.19 42.87 -2.71
C ARG A 70 -9.43 42.23 -1.54
N ARG A 71 -8.90 41.00 -1.62
CA ARG A 71 -8.15 40.44 -0.47
C ARG A 71 -6.98 39.54 -0.88
N ILE A 72 -5.82 39.97 -0.38
CA ILE A 72 -4.50 39.33 -0.22
C ILE A 72 -4.16 38.16 -1.16
N ILE A 73 -3.10 38.43 -1.93
CA ILE A 73 -2.39 37.56 -2.87
C ILE A 73 -1.59 36.52 -2.09
N ILE A 74 -2.22 35.42 -1.67
CA ILE A 74 -1.48 34.19 -1.33
C ILE A 74 -1.51 33.31 -2.58
N PRO A 75 -0.38 32.74 -3.04
CA PRO A 75 -0.35 31.87 -4.22
C PRO A 75 -0.89 30.48 -3.85
N THR A 76 -2.13 30.41 -3.39
CA THR A 76 -2.85 29.17 -3.03
C THR A 76 -2.82 28.16 -4.16
N GLY A 77 -2.84 28.62 -5.41
CA GLY A 77 -2.73 27.74 -6.58
C GLY A 77 -1.37 27.04 -6.72
N THR A 78 -0.27 27.63 -6.25
CA THR A 78 1.05 26.97 -6.26
C THR A 78 1.13 25.90 -5.18
N VAL A 79 0.57 26.17 -4.00
CA VAL A 79 0.50 25.20 -2.91
C VAL A 79 -0.40 24.02 -3.29
N ILE A 80 -1.59 24.28 -3.81
CA ILE A 80 -2.51 23.22 -4.28
C ILE A 80 -1.88 22.41 -5.41
N GLY A 81 -1.21 23.07 -6.37
CA GLY A 81 -0.51 22.38 -7.45
C GLY A 81 0.64 21.51 -6.95
N ALA A 82 1.47 22.02 -6.03
CA ALA A 82 2.56 21.26 -5.43
C ALA A 82 2.06 20.07 -4.62
N VAL A 83 1.00 20.25 -3.83
CA VAL A 83 0.35 19.16 -3.08
C VAL A 83 -0.24 18.14 -4.05
N ALA A 84 -0.89 18.54 -5.14
CA ALA A 84 -1.44 17.62 -6.12
C ALA A 84 -0.36 16.79 -6.83
N VAL A 85 0.74 17.42 -7.25
CA VAL A 85 1.87 16.71 -7.88
C VAL A 85 2.55 15.79 -6.88
N PHE A 86 2.77 16.25 -5.65
CA PHE A 86 3.34 15.44 -4.58
C PHE A 86 2.46 14.23 -4.24
N SER A 87 1.15 14.45 -4.06
CA SER A 87 0.19 13.37 -3.81
C SER A 87 0.15 12.38 -4.97
N PHE A 88 0.15 12.85 -6.22
CA PHE A 88 0.20 11.98 -7.40
C PHE A 88 1.45 11.10 -7.37
N VAL A 89 2.64 11.71 -7.29
CA VAL A 89 3.93 11.01 -7.25
C VAL A 89 4.02 10.03 -6.07
N ALA A 90 3.50 10.41 -4.90
CA ALA A 90 3.50 9.54 -3.72
C ALA A 90 2.59 8.31 -3.88
N THR A 91 1.49 8.42 -4.62
CA THR A 91 0.52 7.32 -4.82
C THR A 91 0.82 6.42 -6.02
N THR A 92 1.72 6.82 -6.93
CA THR A 92 1.96 6.08 -8.18
C THR A 92 2.94 4.91 -8.05
N LEU A 93 3.51 4.63 -6.87
CA LEU A 93 4.43 3.49 -6.74
C LEU A 93 3.69 2.16 -7.04
N PRO A 94 4.04 1.46 -8.13
CA PRO A 94 3.35 0.24 -8.50
C PRO A 94 3.74 -0.86 -7.51
N LYS A 95 2.73 -1.55 -6.97
CA LYS A 95 2.91 -2.74 -6.14
C LYS A 95 2.33 -3.94 -6.86
N GLN A 96 3.06 -5.04 -6.86
CA GLN A 96 2.58 -6.31 -7.37
C GLN A 96 2.78 -7.39 -6.31
N SER A 97 1.81 -8.27 -6.19
CA SER A 97 1.78 -9.34 -5.20
C SER A 97 1.78 -10.68 -5.89
N ALA A 98 2.60 -11.61 -5.39
CA ALA A 98 2.54 -13.02 -5.72
C ALA A 98 1.76 -13.77 -4.62
N GLU A 99 0.80 -14.59 -5.02
CA GLU A 99 0.13 -15.54 -4.12
C GLU A 99 1.03 -16.76 -3.94
N LEU A 100 1.36 -17.08 -2.69
CA LEU A 100 2.27 -18.17 -2.35
C LEU A 100 1.51 -19.44 -1.95
N GLY A 101 0.58 -19.31 -0.99
CA GLY A 101 -0.18 -20.46 -0.48
C GLY A 101 0.69 -21.57 0.12
N ILE A 102 1.87 -21.25 0.64
CA ILE A 102 2.85 -22.24 1.12
C ILE A 102 2.60 -22.56 2.59
N GLY A 103 2.16 -23.79 2.88
CA GLY A 103 1.94 -24.25 4.25
C GLY A 103 3.22 -24.60 5.01
N SER A 104 3.32 -24.11 6.24
CA SER A 104 4.37 -24.43 7.21
C SER A 104 3.78 -24.97 8.51
N ASN A 105 4.58 -25.72 9.25
CA ASN A 105 4.27 -26.17 10.62
C ASN A 105 5.45 -25.85 11.56
N LYS A 106 6.32 -24.92 11.14
CA LYS A 106 7.51 -24.55 11.89
C LYS A 106 7.08 -23.79 13.15
N THR A 107 7.65 -24.17 14.28
CA THR A 107 7.35 -23.56 15.57
C THR A 107 8.57 -22.82 16.10
N TYR A 108 8.35 -21.62 16.61
CA TYR A 108 9.33 -20.79 17.30
C TYR A 108 8.83 -20.55 18.72
N THR A 109 9.67 -20.83 19.71
CA THR A 109 9.40 -20.52 21.11
C THR A 109 10.25 -19.32 21.50
N LEU A 110 9.60 -18.28 22.00
CA LEU A 110 10.25 -17.05 22.43
C LEU A 110 10.21 -16.97 23.94
N GLU A 111 11.35 -16.61 24.55
CA GLU A 111 11.49 -16.38 25.99
C GLU A 111 10.94 -14.99 26.37
N LEU A 112 9.68 -14.74 26.01
CA LEU A 112 8.93 -13.51 26.26
C LEU A 112 7.44 -13.83 26.29
N ASP A 113 6.70 -13.14 27.17
CA ASP A 113 5.25 -13.27 27.28
C ASP A 113 4.54 -12.58 26.09
N LYS A 114 3.24 -12.85 25.92
CA LYS A 114 2.48 -12.26 24.80
C LYS A 114 2.38 -10.75 24.86
N THR A 115 2.36 -10.18 26.07
CA THR A 115 2.26 -8.73 26.24
C THR A 115 3.53 -8.06 25.74
N GLU A 116 4.69 -8.59 26.10
CA GLU A 116 5.99 -8.14 25.61
C GLU A 116 6.12 -8.39 24.10
N PHE A 117 5.64 -9.53 23.61
CA PHE A 117 5.61 -9.85 22.18
C PHE A 117 4.89 -8.78 21.37
N PHE A 118 3.61 -8.53 21.68
CA PHE A 118 2.81 -7.55 20.94
C PHE A 118 3.25 -6.11 21.20
N GLY A 119 3.83 -5.82 22.37
CA GLY A 119 4.43 -4.52 22.67
C GLY A 119 5.66 -4.18 21.81
N LYS A 120 6.33 -5.19 21.22
CA LYS A 120 7.43 -4.99 20.26
C LYS A 120 6.97 -4.91 18.80
N LEU A 121 5.70 -5.19 18.53
CA LEU A 121 5.11 -5.16 17.20
C LEU A 121 4.21 -3.93 17.03
N GLN A 122 3.95 -3.57 15.78
CA GLN A 122 3.01 -2.50 15.44
C GLN A 122 1.67 -3.11 15.01
N PRO A 123 0.54 -2.65 15.54
CA PRO A 123 -0.76 -3.09 15.04
C PRO A 123 -0.95 -2.59 13.60
N GLY A 124 -1.38 -3.46 12.69
CA GLY A 124 -1.63 -3.08 11.30
C GLY A 124 -2.83 -2.14 11.14
N TYR A 125 -3.78 -2.19 12.08
CA TYR A 125 -4.90 -1.27 12.20
C TYR A 125 -5.09 -0.82 13.64
N LEU A 126 -5.59 0.41 13.84
CA LEU A 126 -5.91 0.95 15.16
C LEU A 126 -6.86 0.04 15.97
N LEU A 127 -7.78 -0.67 15.30
CA LEU A 127 -8.73 -1.59 15.93
C LEU A 127 -8.13 -2.97 16.23
N SER A 128 -7.00 -3.30 15.63
CA SER A 128 -6.24 -4.52 15.93
C SER A 128 -5.46 -4.40 17.23
N ASP A 129 -5.35 -3.20 17.82
CA ASP A 129 -4.70 -2.94 19.11
C ASP A 129 -5.66 -3.05 20.29
N THR A 130 -6.43 -4.15 20.35
CA THR A 130 -7.19 -4.50 21.55
C THR A 130 -6.41 -5.56 22.30
N ILE A 131 -5.55 -5.11 23.22
CA ILE A 131 -4.64 -5.96 24.01
C ILE A 131 -5.37 -7.21 24.53
N GLU A 132 -6.57 -7.06 25.09
CA GLU A 132 -7.36 -8.19 25.62
C GLU A 132 -7.65 -9.29 24.60
N LEU A 133 -7.95 -8.95 23.34
CA LEU A 133 -8.23 -9.93 22.28
C LEU A 133 -6.95 -10.52 21.68
N ASN A 134 -5.83 -9.77 21.74
CA ASN A 134 -4.54 -10.24 21.25
C ASN A 134 -3.84 -11.19 22.22
N LEU A 135 -4.15 -11.09 23.52
CA LEU A 135 -3.64 -12.03 24.52
C LEU A 135 -4.28 -13.42 24.41
N VAL A 136 -5.46 -13.54 23.81
CA VAL A 136 -6.11 -14.82 23.55
C VAL A 136 -5.38 -15.61 22.46
N ASP A 137 -5.19 -16.90 22.68
CA ASP A 137 -4.67 -17.85 21.69
C ASP A 137 -5.47 -17.79 20.39
N SER A 138 -4.82 -17.42 19.30
CA SER A 138 -5.51 -17.17 18.04
C SER A 138 -4.58 -17.22 16.83
N LEU A 139 -5.19 -17.10 15.66
CA LEU A 139 -4.50 -16.89 14.41
C LEU A 139 -4.23 -15.40 14.20
N PHE A 140 -3.01 -15.11 13.76
CA PHE A 140 -2.52 -13.77 13.50
C PHE A 140 -1.90 -13.69 12.11
N TYR A 141 -2.20 -12.56 11.49
CA TYR A 141 -1.62 -12.06 10.27
C TYR A 141 -0.37 -11.27 10.63
N LEU A 142 0.80 -11.74 10.22
CA LEU A 142 2.11 -11.16 10.48
C LEU A 142 2.70 -10.58 9.20
N TYR A 143 3.33 -9.41 9.33
CA TYR A 143 3.93 -8.70 8.21
C TYR A 143 5.38 -8.32 8.52
N TYR A 144 6.28 -8.59 7.58
CA TYR A 144 7.69 -8.22 7.67
C TYR A 144 8.31 -8.05 6.29
N TYR A 145 9.44 -7.37 6.22
CA TYR A 145 10.17 -7.15 4.99
C TYR A 145 11.35 -8.11 4.87
N VAL A 146 11.57 -8.65 3.67
CA VAL A 146 12.73 -9.50 3.33
C VAL A 146 13.63 -8.73 2.36
N PRO A 147 14.77 -8.20 2.84
CA PRO A 147 15.71 -7.45 2.01
C PRO A 147 16.28 -8.27 0.84
N ASP A 148 16.52 -9.58 1.03
CA ASP A 148 17.18 -10.45 0.04
C ASP A 148 16.39 -10.57 -1.27
N ILE A 149 15.05 -10.51 -1.19
CA ILE A 149 14.13 -10.59 -2.34
C ILE A 149 13.30 -9.32 -2.50
N ARG A 150 13.66 -8.25 -1.76
CA ARG A 150 13.00 -6.94 -1.75
C ARG A 150 11.47 -6.98 -1.60
N ALA A 151 10.94 -7.94 -0.83
CA ALA A 151 9.50 -8.18 -0.73
C ALA A 151 8.96 -7.97 0.69
N ASP A 152 7.75 -7.41 0.78
CA ASP A 152 6.94 -7.43 1.99
C ASP A 152 6.18 -8.75 2.04
N MET A 153 6.38 -9.51 3.11
CA MET A 153 5.83 -10.85 3.30
C MET A 153 4.62 -10.81 4.20
N PHE A 154 3.61 -11.60 3.84
CA PHE A 154 2.38 -11.76 4.60
C PHE A 154 2.17 -13.20 5.02
N VAL A 155 2.13 -13.44 6.33
CA VAL A 155 2.16 -14.79 6.91
C VAL A 155 1.04 -14.97 7.92
N LEU A 156 0.41 -16.12 7.87
CA LEU A 156 -0.54 -16.58 8.87
C LEU A 156 0.19 -17.46 9.90
N ALA A 157 0.05 -17.14 11.18
CA ALA A 157 0.63 -17.90 12.27
C ALA A 157 -0.36 -18.05 13.43
N ASN A 158 -0.34 -19.20 14.09
CA ASN A 158 -1.01 -19.39 15.36
C ASN A 158 -0.07 -18.95 16.49
N ILE A 159 -0.54 -18.02 17.33
CA ILE A 159 0.25 -17.46 18.43
C ILE A 159 -0.43 -17.83 19.75
N THR A 160 0.28 -18.64 20.53
CA THR A 160 -0.19 -19.17 21.81
C THR A 160 0.78 -18.82 22.92
N GLU A 161 0.33 -18.88 24.17
CA GLU A 161 1.18 -18.65 25.34
C GLU A 161 1.21 -19.89 26.22
N GLN A 162 2.41 -20.32 26.62
CA GLN A 162 2.60 -21.45 27.51
C GLN A 162 3.76 -21.15 28.46
N ASP A 163 3.54 -21.28 29.77
CA ASP A 163 4.57 -21.07 30.80
C ASP A 163 5.30 -19.72 30.66
N ASP A 164 4.54 -18.63 30.45
CA ASP A 164 5.03 -17.27 30.20
C ASP A 164 5.93 -17.12 28.95
N LYS A 165 5.80 -18.06 28.00
CA LYS A 165 6.51 -18.05 26.72
C LYS A 165 5.54 -17.96 25.56
N THR A 166 5.84 -17.08 24.63
CA THR A 166 5.11 -16.96 23.36
C THR A 166 5.57 -18.05 22.40
N ILE A 167 4.63 -18.84 21.90
CA ILE A 167 4.83 -19.86 20.89
C ILE A 167 4.20 -19.38 19.59
N ILE A 168 5.01 -19.29 18.55
CA ILE A 168 4.57 -18.93 17.19
C ILE A 168 4.68 -20.17 16.33
N ARG A 169 3.54 -20.71 15.91
CA ARG A 169 3.48 -21.80 14.92
C ARG A 169 3.04 -21.22 13.59
N LEU A 170 3.93 -21.26 12.60
CA LEU A 170 3.58 -20.88 11.24
C LEU A 170 2.47 -21.79 10.71
N ASP A 171 1.51 -21.19 10.01
CA ASP A 171 0.42 -21.89 9.32
C ASP A 171 0.66 -21.81 7.82
N ASN A 172 0.53 -20.62 7.23
CA ASN A 172 0.73 -20.41 5.77
C ASN A 172 1.47 -19.10 5.47
N PHE A 173 2.41 -19.14 4.52
CA PHE A 173 2.85 -17.94 3.80
C PHE A 173 1.80 -17.62 2.73
N LEU A 174 1.15 -16.47 2.85
CA LEU A 174 -0.01 -16.09 2.05
C LEU A 174 0.44 -15.39 0.76
N THR A 175 1.12 -14.26 0.91
CA THR A 175 1.55 -13.43 -0.21
C THR A 175 2.93 -12.83 0.03
N GLY A 176 3.63 -12.53 -1.07
CA GLY A 176 4.81 -11.66 -1.06
C GLY A 176 4.59 -10.52 -2.05
N SER A 177 4.75 -9.29 -1.60
CA SER A 177 4.52 -8.08 -2.39
C SER A 177 5.81 -7.34 -2.66
N VAL A 178 6.08 -7.03 -3.92
CA VAL A 178 7.22 -6.21 -4.32
C VAL A 178 6.71 -4.81 -4.68
N THR A 179 7.37 -3.80 -4.11
CA THR A 179 7.10 -2.40 -4.46
C THR A 179 8.12 -1.93 -5.49
N GLY A 180 7.62 -1.56 -6.67
CA GLY A 180 8.40 -1.04 -7.77
C GLY A 180 8.79 0.42 -7.61
N SER A 181 9.62 0.89 -8.54
CA SER A 181 9.96 2.31 -8.63
C SER A 181 8.96 3.06 -9.50
N LEU A 182 8.89 4.38 -9.31
CA LEU A 182 7.99 5.27 -10.06
C LEU A 182 8.19 5.20 -11.58
N PHE A 183 9.41 4.97 -12.05
CA PHE A 183 9.76 5.04 -13.47
C PHE A 183 10.13 3.70 -14.11
N SER A 184 10.56 2.72 -13.32
CA SER A 184 10.90 1.38 -13.82
C SER A 184 9.88 0.31 -13.48
N GLY A 185 8.80 0.66 -12.77
CA GLY A 185 7.79 -0.32 -12.39
C GLY A 185 8.29 -1.30 -11.34
N VAL A 186 7.55 -2.41 -11.19
CA VAL A 186 7.99 -3.57 -10.40
C VAL A 186 9.00 -4.35 -11.22
N ASP A 187 10.10 -4.74 -10.59
CA ASP A 187 11.09 -5.62 -11.19
C ASP A 187 10.52 -7.05 -11.28
N GLU A 188 10.30 -7.56 -12.49
CA GLU A 188 9.77 -8.91 -12.68
C GLU A 188 10.68 -9.98 -12.07
N ASP A 189 11.99 -9.74 -12.00
CA ASP A 189 12.93 -10.70 -11.42
C ASP A 189 12.77 -10.79 -9.90
N ASP A 190 12.40 -9.69 -9.22
CA ASP A 190 12.06 -9.71 -7.80
C ASP A 190 10.78 -10.50 -7.54
N LEU A 191 9.75 -10.28 -8.36
CA LEU A 191 8.49 -11.00 -8.21
C LEU A 191 8.69 -12.51 -8.45
N ARG A 192 9.46 -12.88 -9.47
CA ARG A 192 9.84 -14.28 -9.72
C ARG A 192 10.73 -14.85 -8.62
N ALA A 193 11.55 -14.03 -7.97
CA ALA A 193 12.34 -14.48 -6.82
C ALA A 193 11.39 -14.89 -5.68
N VAL A 194 10.36 -14.10 -5.37
CA VAL A 194 9.34 -14.44 -4.36
C VAL A 194 8.66 -15.77 -4.66
N GLU A 195 8.25 -16.02 -5.91
CA GLU A 195 7.56 -17.26 -6.31
C GLU A 195 8.45 -18.51 -6.32
N LYS A 196 9.76 -18.35 -6.55
CA LYS A 196 10.71 -19.46 -6.66
C LYS A 196 11.25 -19.92 -5.32
N VAL A 197 11.17 -19.08 -4.29
CA VAL A 197 11.65 -19.38 -2.94
C VAL A 197 10.88 -20.59 -2.40
N ASN A 198 11.62 -21.57 -1.92
CA ASN A 198 11.00 -22.77 -1.38
C ASN A 198 10.55 -22.53 0.07
N LYS A 199 9.74 -23.47 0.60
CA LYS A 199 9.26 -23.42 1.99
C LYS A 199 10.37 -23.23 3.02
N SER A 200 11.48 -23.95 2.89
CA SER A 200 12.57 -23.90 3.88
C SER A 200 13.24 -22.52 3.91
N GLU A 201 13.40 -21.90 2.75
CA GLU A 201 13.96 -20.56 2.63
C GLU A 201 12.99 -19.50 3.19
N HIS A 202 11.69 -19.63 2.96
CA HIS A 202 10.69 -18.76 3.60
C HIS A 202 10.72 -18.87 5.13
N GLU A 203 10.88 -20.08 5.68
CA GLU A 203 11.06 -20.29 7.12
C GLU A 203 12.36 -19.67 7.64
N GLU A 204 13.45 -19.73 6.87
CA GLU A 204 14.71 -19.07 7.19
C GLU A 204 14.58 -17.54 7.17
N PHE A 205 13.90 -16.99 6.16
CA PHE A 205 13.61 -15.56 6.09
C PHE A 205 12.74 -15.11 7.27
N PHE A 206 11.72 -15.88 7.65
CA PHE A 206 10.92 -15.56 8.82
C PHE A 206 11.78 -15.56 10.09
N GLN A 207 12.63 -16.57 10.28
CA GLN A 207 13.53 -16.64 11.43
C GLN A 207 14.50 -15.44 11.46
N LYS A 208 15.10 -15.10 10.32
CA LYS A 208 16.11 -14.04 10.22
C LYS A 208 15.50 -12.64 10.35
N TYR A 209 14.42 -12.37 9.64
CA TYR A 209 13.87 -11.02 9.47
C TYR A 209 12.66 -10.71 10.33
N PHE A 210 11.84 -11.69 10.71
CA PHE A 210 10.79 -11.46 11.70
C PHE A 210 11.33 -11.67 13.11
N ILE A 211 11.76 -12.90 13.43
CA ILE A 211 12.17 -13.26 14.80
C ILE A 211 13.48 -12.57 15.19
N GLY A 212 14.49 -12.57 14.31
CA GLY A 212 15.76 -11.91 14.56
C GLY A 212 15.60 -10.42 14.84
N GLN A 213 14.76 -9.74 14.07
CA GLN A 213 14.48 -8.32 14.25
C GLN A 213 13.68 -8.03 15.51
N LEU A 214 12.65 -8.84 15.81
CA LEU A 214 11.85 -8.72 17.03
C LEU A 214 12.73 -8.77 18.29
N LEU A 215 13.70 -9.69 18.31
CA LEU A 215 14.59 -9.89 19.45
C LEU A 215 15.73 -8.87 19.51
N LYS A 216 16.23 -8.44 18.35
CA LYS A 216 17.37 -7.52 18.22
C LYS A 216 17.09 -6.48 17.13
N PRO A 217 16.28 -5.45 17.43
CA PRO A 217 15.95 -4.43 16.45
C PRO A 217 17.20 -3.61 16.08
N THR A 218 17.35 -3.32 14.80
CA THR A 218 18.40 -2.43 14.29
C THR A 218 17.77 -1.11 13.82
N ASN A 219 18.55 -0.03 13.79
CA ASN A 219 18.05 1.29 13.36
C ASN A 219 17.53 1.32 11.91
N GLU A 220 17.94 0.36 11.08
CA GLU A 220 17.54 0.25 9.66
C GLU A 220 16.34 -0.70 9.45
N SER A 221 15.83 -1.28 10.53
CA SER A 221 14.82 -2.32 10.45
C SER A 221 13.41 -1.72 10.22
N ARG A 222 12.70 -2.23 9.20
CA ARG A 222 11.33 -1.79 8.88
C ARG A 222 10.35 -2.31 9.93
N GLY A 223 9.28 -1.57 10.24
CA GLY A 223 8.30 -2.02 11.24
C GLY A 223 7.80 -3.45 10.99
N LEU A 224 7.66 -4.22 12.08
CA LEU A 224 6.99 -5.51 12.08
C LEU A 224 5.53 -5.27 12.46
N TYR A 225 4.59 -5.84 11.72
CA TYR A 225 3.17 -5.62 11.97
C TYR A 225 2.42 -6.91 12.27
N TYR A 226 1.32 -6.76 13.01
CA TYR A 226 0.41 -7.85 13.29
C TYR A 226 -1.06 -7.41 13.18
N ASN A 227 -1.92 -8.35 12.84
CA ASN A 227 -3.37 -8.23 12.94
C ASN A 227 -3.96 -9.55 13.48
N ASN A 228 -4.85 -9.50 14.46
CA ASN A 228 -5.64 -10.67 14.83
C ASN A 228 -6.56 -11.05 13.66
N LYS A 229 -6.53 -12.32 13.23
CA LYS A 229 -7.27 -12.78 12.05
C LYS A 229 -8.77 -12.53 12.17
N ASN A 230 -9.36 -12.83 13.31
CA ASN A 230 -10.81 -12.71 13.49
C ASN A 230 -11.25 -11.24 13.39
N ILE A 231 -10.49 -10.34 14.01
CA ILE A 231 -10.75 -8.89 13.97
C ILE A 231 -10.59 -8.37 12.54
N TYR A 232 -9.47 -8.73 11.89
CA TYR A 232 -9.18 -8.28 10.53
C TYR A 232 -10.23 -8.75 9.52
N ASP A 233 -10.58 -10.04 9.55
CA ASP A 233 -11.56 -10.62 8.63
C ASP A 233 -12.98 -10.07 8.87
N GLU A 234 -13.33 -9.72 10.11
CA GLU A 234 -14.59 -9.05 10.41
C GLU A 234 -14.61 -7.63 9.85
N ILE A 235 -13.51 -6.89 9.99
CA ILE A 235 -13.37 -5.54 9.42
C ILE A 235 -13.51 -5.61 7.90
N GLN A 236 -12.78 -6.51 7.22
CA GLN A 236 -12.85 -6.64 5.76
C GLN A 236 -14.28 -6.93 5.27
N ARG A 237 -14.98 -7.85 5.94
CA ARG A 237 -16.40 -8.17 5.62
C ARG A 237 -17.38 -6.99 5.78
N ARG A 238 -17.04 -5.94 6.53
CA ARG A 238 -17.88 -4.74 6.64
C ARG A 238 -17.66 -3.74 5.50
N TYR A 239 -16.56 -3.86 4.77
CA TYR A 239 -16.18 -2.96 3.67
C TYR A 239 -16.34 -3.58 2.28
N GLU A 240 -16.61 -4.88 2.20
CA GLU A 240 -17.09 -5.60 1.00
C GLU A 240 -18.61 -5.47 0.84
#